data_AF-A0A818DA29-F1
#
_entry.id   AF-A0A818DA29-F1
#
_cell.length_a   1.000
_cell.length_b   1.000
_cell.length_c   1.000
_cell.angle_alpha   90.00
_cell.angle_beta   90.00
_cell.angle_gamma   90.00
#
_symmetry.space_group_name_H-M   'P 1'
#
loop_
_entity.id
_entity.type
_entity.pdbx_description
1 polymer ?
#
loop_
_entity_poly.entity_id
_entity_poly.type
_entity_poly.pdbx_seq_one_letter_code
_entity_poly.pdbx_strand_id
1 'polypeptide(L)'
;MHRKRIVDGIREQSMGQFKEDKMNGKGTFFYDDENTYAEDWADGLKEGKGVFTWKNGDRHEMEYSQNMFLLTDSPKEIWSNDTLI
;
A
#
# COMPACT_ATOMS: atom_id res chain seq x y z
N MET A 1 29.26 3.41 10.20
CA MET A 1 28.17 3.21 11.18
C MET A 1 26.83 3.38 10.47
N HIS A 2 25.98 2.36 10.53
CA HIS A 2 24.71 2.30 9.78
C HIS A 2 23.70 3.29 10.37
N ARG A 3 23.45 4.36 9.63
CA ARG A 3 22.31 5.25 9.86
C ARG A 3 21.02 4.48 9.57
N LYS A 4 20.44 3.86 10.59
CA LYS A 4 19.03 3.44 10.57
C LYS A 4 18.24 4.71 10.24
N ARG A 5 17.75 4.83 9.00
CA ARG A 5 16.57 5.66 8.73
C ARG A 5 15.46 4.95 9.47
N ILE A 6 15.21 5.39 10.70
CA ILE A 6 13.93 5.14 11.34
C ILE A 6 12.92 5.81 10.41
N VAL A 7 12.22 5.02 9.62
CA VAL A 7 10.94 5.44 9.07
C VAL A 7 9.99 5.23 10.25
N ASP A 8 9.48 6.33 10.78
CA ASP A 8 8.95 6.50 12.14
C ASP A 8 7.88 5.47 12.57
N GLY A 9 8.35 4.35 13.12
CA GLY A 9 7.48 3.36 13.75
C GLY A 9 7.26 2.07 12.97
N ILE A 10 8.13 1.69 12.02
CA ILE A 10 8.10 0.32 11.47
C ILE A 10 8.83 -0.63 12.42
N ARG A 11 8.09 -1.60 12.97
CA ARG A 11 8.59 -2.70 13.80
C ARG A 11 9.31 -3.74 12.97
N GLU A 12 8.70 -4.12 11.85
CA GLU A 12 9.13 -5.25 11.04
C GLU A 12 8.79 -5.02 9.57
N GLN A 13 9.68 -5.47 8.69
CA GLN A 13 9.46 -5.44 7.25
C GLN A 13 9.72 -6.83 6.70
N SER A 14 8.69 -7.43 6.09
CA SER A 14 8.80 -8.64 5.29
C SER A 14 8.83 -8.22 3.82
N MET A 15 9.93 -8.53 3.11
CA MET A 15 10.09 -8.20 1.69
C MET A 15 9.96 -9.45 0.84
N GLY A 16 9.39 -9.29 -0.35
CA GLY A 16 9.26 -10.34 -1.36
C GLY A 16 10.60 -10.67 -2.02
N GLN A 17 10.53 -11.16 -3.26
CA GLN A 17 11.72 -11.60 -3.98
C GLN A 17 12.58 -10.41 -4.39
N PHE A 18 13.90 -10.60 -4.35
CA PHE A 18 14.83 -9.68 -4.99
C PHE A 18 15.25 -10.29 -6.32
N LYS A 19 15.20 -9.48 -7.37
CA LYS A 19 15.72 -9.83 -8.70
C LYS A 19 16.61 -8.68 -9.14
N GLU A 20 17.86 -8.97 -9.50
CA GLU A 20 18.82 -7.97 -9.99
C GLU A 20 18.98 -6.77 -9.04
N ASP A 21 19.15 -7.04 -7.74
CA ASP A 21 19.25 -6.04 -6.67
C ASP A 21 18.03 -5.11 -6.52
N LYS A 22 16.92 -5.45 -7.18
CA LYS A 22 15.65 -4.72 -7.13
C LYS A 22 14.55 -5.55 -6.49
N MET A 23 13.72 -4.90 -5.68
CA MET A 23 12.56 -5.54 -5.07
C MET A 23 11.52 -5.88 -6.14
N ASN A 24 11.03 -7.12 -6.10
CA ASN A 24 10.01 -7.64 -6.99
C ASN A 24 9.03 -8.55 -6.19
N GLY A 25 7.73 -8.36 -6.41
CA GLY A 25 6.69 -9.07 -5.67
C GLY A 25 6.19 -8.27 -4.46
N LYS A 26 5.76 -8.97 -3.40
CA LYS A 26 4.98 -8.34 -2.32
C LYS A 26 5.87 -7.92 -1.14
N GLY A 27 5.70 -6.71 -0.63
CA GLY A 27 6.25 -6.23 0.62
C GLY A 27 5.17 -6.06 1.68
N THR A 28 5.49 -6.27 2.95
CA THR A 28 4.61 -6.00 4.09
C THR A 28 5.38 -5.34 5.21
N PHE A 29 4.84 -4.24 5.72
CA PHE A 29 5.40 -3.41 6.78
C PHE A 29 4.47 -3.48 7.97
N PHE A 30 5.01 -3.85 9.12
CA PHE A 30 4.31 -3.86 10.39
C PHE A 30 4.78 -2.66 11.19
N TYR A 31 3.83 -1.85 11.64
CA TYR A 31 4.10 -0.66 12.43
C TYR A 31 3.97 -0.97 13.93
N ASP A 32 4.63 -0.16 14.76
CA ASP A 32 4.64 -0.26 16.22
C ASP A 32 3.25 -0.02 16.83
N ASP A 33 2.39 0.70 16.13
CA ASP A 33 0.98 0.95 16.49
C ASP A 33 0.03 -0.18 16.06
N GLU A 34 0.59 -1.33 15.66
CA GLU A 34 -0.09 -2.52 15.15
C GLU A 34 -0.78 -2.32 13.78
N ASN A 35 -0.57 -1.17 13.12
CA ASN A 35 -0.98 -1.02 11.74
C ASN A 35 -0.10 -1.87 10.83
N THR A 36 -0.65 -2.28 9.69
CA THR A 36 0.07 -3.07 8.68
C THR A 36 -0.12 -2.45 7.31
N TYR A 37 0.94 -2.42 6.51
CA TYR A 37 0.88 -1.94 5.14
C TYR A 37 1.48 -2.96 4.19
N ALA A 38 0.68 -3.49 3.28
CA ALA A 38 1.11 -4.41 2.24
C ALA A 38 1.18 -3.67 0.90
N GLU A 39 2.18 -3.99 0.07
CA GLU A 39 2.36 -3.35 -1.23
C GLU A 39 3.01 -4.27 -2.25
N ASP A 40 2.70 -4.03 -3.52
CA ASP A 40 3.28 -4.72 -4.66
C ASP A 40 4.44 -3.92 -5.26
N TRP A 41 5.51 -4.62 -5.61
CA TRP A 41 6.74 -4.07 -6.16
C TRP A 41 7.09 -4.74 -7.50
N ALA A 42 7.58 -3.94 -8.45
CA ALA A 42 8.15 -4.38 -9.70
C ALA A 42 9.38 -3.53 -10.03
N ASP A 43 10.51 -4.19 -10.31
CA ASP A 43 11.78 -3.52 -10.66
C ASP A 43 12.23 -2.43 -9.68
N GLY A 44 11.94 -2.62 -8.39
CA GLY A 44 12.29 -1.68 -7.32
C GLY A 44 11.38 -0.47 -7.22
N LEU A 45 10.22 -0.49 -7.88
CA LEU A 45 9.17 0.53 -7.80
C LEU A 45 7.89 -0.09 -7.26
N LYS A 46 7.10 0.68 -6.51
CA LYS A 46 5.74 0.29 -6.11
C LYS A 46 4.85 0.29 -7.34
N GLU A 47 4.21 -0.84 -7.59
CA GLU A 47 3.39 -1.09 -8.80
C GLU A 47 2.25 -2.03 -8.42
N GLY A 48 1.01 -1.72 -8.80
CA GLY A 48 -0.16 -2.50 -8.45
C GLY A 48 -0.81 -2.06 -7.14
N LYS A 49 -1.22 -3.00 -6.28
CA LYS A 49 -2.06 -2.68 -5.13
C LYS A 49 -1.24 -2.47 -3.85
N GLY A 50 -1.62 -1.46 -3.07
CA GLY A 50 -1.24 -1.29 -1.68
C GLY A 50 -2.47 -1.42 -0.77
N VAL A 51 -2.30 -2.00 0.42
CA VAL A 51 -3.38 -2.13 1.40
C VAL A 51 -2.86 -1.68 2.76
N PHE A 52 -3.42 -0.61 3.29
CA PHE A 52 -3.19 -0.20 4.66
C PHE A 52 -4.29 -0.79 5.55
N THR A 53 -3.90 -1.53 6.58
CA THR A 53 -4.78 -2.12 7.58
C THR A 53 -4.50 -1.45 8.92
N TRP A 54 -5.52 -0.83 9.50
CA TRP A 54 -5.42 -0.25 10.83
C TRP A 54 -5.58 -1.31 11.90
N LYS A 55 -5.06 -1.06 13.10
CA LYS A 55 -5.23 -1.96 14.26
C LYS A 55 -6.68 -2.30 14.61
N ASN A 56 -7.63 -1.44 14.25
CA ASN A 56 -9.06 -1.67 14.45
C ASN A 56 -9.67 -2.61 13.40
N GLY A 57 -8.89 -3.05 12.41
CA GLY A 57 -9.32 -3.93 11.33
C GLY A 57 -9.77 -3.20 10.07
N ASP A 58 -9.87 -1.87 10.09
CA ASP A 58 -10.20 -1.08 8.90
C ASP A 58 -9.13 -1.29 7.83
N ARG A 59 -9.55 -1.23 6.56
CA ARG A 59 -8.67 -1.42 5.41
C ARG A 59 -8.92 -0.35 4.37
N HIS A 60 -7.84 0.18 3.82
CA HIS A 60 -7.88 1.09 2.69
C HIS A 60 -6.96 0.53 1.62
N GLU A 61 -7.56 0.29 0.46
CA GLU A 61 -6.84 -0.12 -0.73
C GLU A 61 -6.38 1.12 -1.50
N MET A 62 -5.20 1.00 -2.09
CA MET A 62 -4.54 2.01 -2.88
C MET A 62 -4.00 1.35 -4.13
N GLU A 63 -3.92 2.09 -5.23
CA GLU A 63 -3.29 1.63 -6.46
C GLU A 63 -2.05 2.48 -6.75
N TYR A 64 -0.97 1.85 -7.19
CA TYR A 64 0.31 2.48 -7.50
C TYR A 64 0.73 2.14 -8.92
N SER A 65 1.32 3.09 -9.62
CA SER A 65 2.13 2.83 -10.80
C SER A 65 3.37 3.71 -10.76
N GLN A 66 4.54 3.11 -10.96
CA GLN A 66 5.84 3.81 -10.95
C GLN A 66 6.04 4.66 -9.68
N ASN A 67 5.74 4.09 -8.50
CA ASN A 67 5.71 4.76 -7.19
C ASN A 67 4.61 5.81 -6.97
N MET A 68 3.82 6.16 -7.99
CA MET A 68 2.77 7.17 -7.87
C MET A 68 1.47 6.53 -7.42
N PHE A 69 0.92 7.04 -6.32
CA PHE A 69 -0.44 6.70 -5.90
C PHE A 69 -1.44 7.20 -6.95
N LEU A 70 -2.24 6.29 -7.49
CA LEU A 70 -3.34 6.60 -8.37
C LEU A 70 -4.54 6.95 -7.49
N LEU A 71 -5.04 8.19 -7.61
CA LEU A 71 -6.34 8.56 -7.04
C LEU A 71 -7.43 7.84 -7.83
N THR A 72 -7.74 6.59 -7.48
CA THR A 72 -8.74 5.79 -8.19
C THR A 72 -10.17 6.14 -7.78
N ASP A 73 -10.35 6.89 -6.69
CA ASP A 73 -11.64 7.44 -6.29
C ASP A 73 -11.83 8.85 -6.86
N SER A 74 -12.25 8.93 -8.13
CA SER A 74 -13.42 9.77 -8.35
C SER A 74 -14.59 9.01 -7.72
N PRO A 75 -15.31 9.55 -6.73
CA PRO A 75 -16.54 8.93 -6.27
C PRO A 75 -17.41 8.77 -7.51
N LYS A 76 -17.74 7.52 -7.88
CA LYS A 76 -18.89 7.32 -8.75
C LYS A 76 -20.06 7.88 -7.96
N GLU A 77 -20.55 9.04 -8.35
CA GLU A 77 -21.79 9.61 -7.87
C GLU A 77 -22.87 8.53 -7.97
N ILE A 78 -23.17 7.86 -6.85
CA ILE A 78 -24.35 7.01 -6.74
C ILE A 78 -25.51 7.95 -6.44
N TRP A 79 -25.95 8.69 -7.45
CA TRP A 79 -27.34 9.13 -7.52
C TRP A 79 -28.07 8.09 -8.38
N SER A 80 -28.29 6.90 -7.80
CA SER A 80 -29.39 6.07 -8.28
C SER A 80 -30.61 6.46 -7.47
N ASN A 81 -31.45 7.29 -8.08
CA ASN A 81 -32.88 7.24 -7.88
C ASN A 81 -33.54 7.53 -9.22
N ASP A 82 -33.61 6.48 -10.03
CA ASP A 82 -34.76 6.30 -10.91
C ASP A 82 -36.02 6.35 -10.02
N THR A 83 -36.68 7.50 -9.99
CA THR A 83 -38.12 7.52 -9.76
C THR A 83 -38.75 7.95 -11.07
N LEU A 84 -39.15 6.94 -11.83
CA LEU A 84 -40.25 7.04 -12.78
C LEU A 84 -41.45 7.65 -12.05
N ILE A 85 -41.82 8.88 -12.42
CA ILE A 85 -43.20 9.36 -12.65
C ILE A 85 -43.17 10.64 -13.46
#